data_AF-A0A8R1W534-F1
#
_entry.id   AF-A0A8R1W534-F1
#
_cell.length_a   1.000
_cell.length_b   1.000
_cell.length_c   1.000
_cell.angle_alpha   90.00
_cell.angle_beta   90.00
_cell.angle_gamma   90.00
#
_symmetry.space_group_name_H-M   'P 1'
#
loop_
_entity.id
_entity.type
_entity.pdbx_description
1 polymer ?
#
loop_
_entity_poly.entity_id
_entity_poly.type
_entity_poly.pdbx_seq_one_letter_code
_entity_poly.pdbx_strand_id
1 'polypeptide(L)'
;MPLKGLIPSNFSFYDDDSILKAAMIYDKNLTYSDSSCLRAELHMWRCQWYNKDDKPQSVIDTLPHCTNLLPNIQVLLRLFATLPITSATPERTFSTLKRLKSYLRSTMTEERLNGLALANINKKENLTELEVIQQFSKTSPKRLQLVDWTK
;
A
#
# COMPACT_ATOMS: atom_id res chain seq x y z
N MET A 1 -2.03 -6.82 -15.42
CA MET A 1 -3.24 -7.13 -14.64
C MET A 1 -4.41 -6.39 -15.27
N PRO A 2 -5.48 -7.08 -15.69
CA PRO A 2 -6.60 -6.50 -16.45
C PRO A 2 -7.30 -5.31 -15.77
N LEU A 3 -7.30 -5.23 -14.43
CA LEU A 3 -7.83 -4.08 -13.69
C LEU A 3 -7.08 -2.75 -13.95
N LYS A 4 -5.89 -2.77 -14.58
CA LYS A 4 -5.21 -1.56 -15.08
C LYS A 4 -6.04 -0.82 -16.13
N GLY A 5 -6.97 -1.52 -16.80
CA GLY A 5 -7.90 -0.94 -17.77
C GLY A 5 -8.94 0.00 -17.15
N LEU A 6 -9.02 0.11 -15.82
CA LEU A 6 -9.87 1.11 -15.15
C LEU A 6 -9.24 2.51 -15.14
N ILE A 7 -7.94 2.63 -15.43
CA ILE A 7 -7.24 3.91 -15.55
C ILE A 7 -7.57 4.52 -16.93
N PRO A 8 -8.08 5.77 -17.01
CA PRO A 8 -8.45 6.44 -18.26
C PRO A 8 -7.37 6.46 -19.34
N SER A 9 -6.10 6.59 -18.95
CA SER A 9 -4.96 6.52 -19.90
C SER A 9 -4.79 5.13 -20.53
N ASN A 10 -5.30 4.07 -19.92
CA ASN A 10 -5.12 2.69 -20.35
C ASN A 10 -6.34 2.10 -21.07
N PHE A 11 -7.39 2.90 -21.31
CA PHE A 11 -8.65 2.45 -21.90
C PHE A 11 -8.51 1.76 -23.26
N SER A 12 -7.49 2.09 -24.07
CA SER A 12 -7.24 1.49 -25.38
C SER A 12 -6.52 0.14 -25.33
N PHE A 13 -5.93 -0.23 -24.18
CA PHE A 13 -5.07 -1.42 -24.08
C PHE A 13 -5.78 -2.63 -23.49
N TYR A 14 -6.98 -2.44 -22.93
CA TYR A 14 -7.73 -3.48 -22.24
C TYR A 14 -9.14 -3.58 -22.78
N ASP A 15 -9.51 -4.81 -23.12
CA ASP A 15 -10.84 -5.20 -23.54
C ASP A 15 -11.80 -5.24 -22.34
N ASP A 16 -13.06 -4.86 -22.57
CA ASP A 16 -14.08 -4.77 -21.53
C ASP A 16 -14.39 -6.14 -20.91
N ASP A 17 -14.45 -7.21 -21.70
CA ASP A 17 -14.74 -8.55 -21.20
C ASP A 17 -13.58 -9.08 -20.34
N SER A 18 -12.35 -8.68 -20.66
CA SER A 18 -11.17 -8.98 -19.84
C SER A 18 -11.21 -8.26 -18.48
N ILE A 19 -11.68 -7.01 -18.44
CA ILE A 19 -11.84 -6.24 -17.20
C ILE A 19 -12.98 -6.83 -16.36
N LEU A 20 -14.12 -7.15 -16.97
CA LEU A 20 -15.27 -7.75 -16.30
C LEU A 20 -14.92 -9.11 -15.69
N LYS A 21 -14.23 -9.98 -16.43
CA LYS A 21 -13.76 -11.27 -15.91
C LYS A 21 -12.83 -11.12 -14.72
N ALA A 22 -11.99 -10.09 -14.71
CA ALA A 22 -11.11 -9.79 -13.59
C ALA A 22 -11.87 -9.25 -12.38
N ALA A 23 -12.89 -8.42 -12.60
CA ALA A 23 -13.75 -7.90 -11.55
C ALA A 23 -14.57 -9.02 -10.87
N MET A 24 -15.04 -10.01 -11.65
CA MET A 24 -15.75 -11.19 -11.12
C MET A 24 -14.93 -12.01 -10.12
N ILE A 25 -13.60 -12.00 -10.20
CA ILE A 25 -12.73 -12.65 -9.20
C ILE A 25 -12.96 -12.04 -7.81
N TYR A 26 -13.32 -10.76 -7.78
CA TYR A 26 -13.51 -9.98 -6.57
C TYR A 26 -14.98 -9.71 -6.27
N ASP A 27 -15.90 -10.52 -6.82
CA ASP A 27 -17.36 -10.37 -6.69
C ASP A 27 -17.81 -10.15 -5.24
N LYS A 28 -17.22 -10.86 -4.28
CA LYS A 28 -17.50 -10.72 -2.84
C LYS A 28 -17.27 -9.32 -2.27
N ASN A 29 -16.46 -8.49 -2.92
CA ASN A 29 -16.17 -7.12 -2.49
C ASN A 29 -17.03 -6.09 -3.21
N LEU A 30 -17.69 -6.46 -4.31
CA LEU A 30 -18.55 -5.55 -5.07
C LEU A 30 -19.79 -5.18 -4.26
N THR A 31 -20.27 -3.96 -4.43
CA THR A 31 -21.50 -3.48 -3.75
C THR A 31 -22.72 -4.16 -4.34
N TYR A 32 -22.69 -4.43 -5.65
CA TYR A 32 -23.71 -5.18 -6.37
C TYR A 32 -23.03 -6.27 -7.19
N SER A 33 -23.32 -7.54 -6.90
CA SER A 33 -22.80 -8.70 -7.65
C SER A 33 -23.38 -8.85 -9.06
N ASP A 34 -24.25 -7.93 -9.49
CA ASP A 34 -24.85 -7.99 -10.81
C ASP A 34 -23.86 -7.53 -11.89
N SER A 35 -23.55 -8.47 -12.80
CA SER A 35 -22.61 -8.26 -13.90
C SER A 35 -23.11 -7.24 -14.92
N SER A 36 -24.44 -7.09 -15.03
CA SER A 36 -25.07 -6.11 -15.91
C SER A 36 -24.88 -4.68 -15.39
N CYS A 37 -25.06 -4.45 -14.08
CA CYS A 37 -24.75 -3.17 -13.44
C CYS A 37 -23.28 -2.77 -13.63
N LEU A 38 -22.35 -3.70 -13.41
CA LEU A 38 -20.92 -3.42 -13.60
C LEU A 38 -20.57 -3.03 -15.04
N ARG A 39 -21.17 -3.70 -16.04
CA ARG A 39 -20.96 -3.36 -17.46
C ARG A 39 -21.49 -1.97 -17.80
N ALA A 40 -22.66 -1.61 -17.26
CA ALA A 40 -23.22 -0.27 -17.43
C ALA A 40 -22.34 0.80 -16.76
N GLU A 41 -21.86 0.56 -15.55
CA GLU A 41 -20.92 1.47 -14.86
C GLU A 41 -19.61 1.64 -15.62
N LEU A 42 -19.04 0.55 -16.15
CA LEU A 42 -17.83 0.59 -16.98
C LEU A 42 -18.03 1.44 -18.23
N HIS A 43 -19.18 1.29 -18.90
CA HIS A 43 -19.52 2.08 -20.07
C HIS A 43 -19.64 3.57 -19.72
N MET A 44 -20.38 3.90 -18.66
CA MET A 44 -20.50 5.28 -18.16
C MET A 44 -19.14 5.88 -17.80
N TRP A 45 -18.27 5.09 -17.14
CA TRP A 45 -16.91 5.50 -16.80
C TRP A 45 -16.08 5.82 -18.04
N ARG A 46 -16.14 4.99 -19.09
CA ARG A 46 -15.45 5.29 -20.37
C ARG A 46 -15.99 6.56 -21.02
N CYS A 47 -17.32 6.75 -21.04
CA CYS A 47 -17.94 7.95 -21.57
C CYS A 47 -17.51 9.23 -20.84
N GLN A 48 -17.36 9.18 -19.52
CA GLN A 48 -16.93 10.31 -18.69
C GLN A 48 -15.56 10.88 -19.13
N TRP A 49 -14.71 10.06 -19.73
CA TRP A 49 -13.36 10.42 -20.16
C TRP A 49 -13.17 10.44 -21.69
N TYR A 50 -14.23 10.26 -22.47
CA TYR A 50 -14.12 10.22 -23.94
C TYR A 50 -13.69 11.57 -24.52
N ASN A 51 -14.22 12.68 -23.99
CA ASN A 51 -13.97 14.05 -24.47
C ASN A 51 -12.98 14.86 -23.61
N LYS A 52 -12.24 14.22 -22.70
CA LYS A 52 -11.26 14.90 -21.83
C LYS A 52 -9.83 14.55 -22.24
N ASP A 53 -9.01 15.56 -22.51
CA ASP A 53 -7.58 15.40 -22.79
C ASP A 53 -6.75 15.13 -21.52
N ASP A 54 -7.16 15.65 -20.37
CA ASP A 54 -6.46 15.48 -19.10
C ASP A 54 -6.85 14.15 -18.41
N LYS A 55 -6.32 13.05 -18.94
CA LYS A 55 -6.59 11.68 -18.43
C LYS A 55 -5.59 11.32 -17.33
N PRO A 56 -6.05 11.00 -16.11
CA PRO A 56 -5.18 10.59 -15.02
C PRO A 56 -4.45 9.28 -15.36
N GLN A 57 -3.13 9.27 -15.13
CA GLN A 57 -2.24 8.14 -15.42
C GLN A 57 -2.06 7.18 -14.23
N SER A 58 -2.44 7.63 -13.02
CA SER A 58 -2.31 6.87 -11.78
C SER A 58 -3.66 6.55 -11.16
N VAL A 59 -3.73 5.41 -10.48
CA VAL A 59 -4.90 4.97 -9.70
C VAL A 59 -5.27 6.00 -8.63
N ILE A 60 -4.26 6.62 -8.03
CA ILE A 60 -4.42 7.60 -6.96
C ILE A 60 -5.10 8.85 -7.51
N ASP A 61 -4.75 9.27 -8.73
CA ASP A 61 -5.32 10.43 -9.41
C ASP A 61 -6.70 10.11 -9.98
N THR A 62 -6.99 8.84 -10.33
CA THR A 62 -8.32 8.43 -10.80
C THR A 62 -9.38 8.38 -9.70
N LEU A 63 -8.98 8.00 -8.48
CA LEU A 63 -9.88 7.79 -7.35
C LEU A 63 -10.79 8.99 -7.01
N PRO A 64 -10.30 10.25 -6.97
CA PRO A 64 -11.14 11.41 -6.67
C PRO A 64 -12.18 11.74 -7.75
N HIS A 65 -12.06 11.18 -8.96
CA HIS A 65 -13.01 11.43 -10.05
C HIS A 65 -14.18 10.45 -10.09
N CYS A 66 -14.17 9.43 -9.23
CA CYS A 66 -15.30 8.53 -9.07
C CYS A 66 -16.44 9.24 -8.34
N THR A 67 -17.55 9.48 -9.05
CA THR A 67 -18.80 9.94 -8.45
C THR A 67 -19.49 8.77 -7.72
N ASN A 68 -20.34 9.06 -6.73
CA ASN A 68 -21.15 8.06 -6.00
C ASN A 68 -22.07 7.20 -6.91
N LEU A 69 -22.19 7.57 -8.19
CA LEU A 69 -22.94 6.85 -9.23
C LEU A 69 -22.18 5.62 -9.79
N LEU A 70 -20.91 5.43 -9.42
CA LEU A 70 -20.04 4.34 -9.92
C LEU A 70 -19.44 3.53 -8.75
N PRO A 71 -20.28 2.94 -7.88
CA PRO A 71 -19.83 2.29 -6.65
C PRO A 71 -18.91 1.10 -6.92
N ASN A 72 -19.19 0.28 -7.94
CA ASN A 72 -18.39 -0.89 -8.23
C ASN A 72 -17.03 -0.51 -8.81
N ILE A 73 -16.98 0.48 -9.71
CA ILE A 73 -15.71 1.02 -10.26
C ILE A 73 -14.85 1.62 -9.14
N GLN A 74 -15.45 2.35 -8.20
CA GLN A 74 -14.75 2.91 -7.05
C GLN A 74 -14.13 1.82 -6.16
N VAL A 75 -14.87 0.76 -5.85
CA VAL A 75 -14.36 -0.38 -5.09
C VAL A 75 -13.23 -1.07 -5.83
N LEU A 76 -13.38 -1.32 -7.15
CA LEU A 76 -12.35 -1.95 -7.96
C LEU A 76 -11.07 -1.11 -8.03
N LEU A 77 -11.18 0.21 -8.15
CA LEU A 77 -10.03 1.12 -8.12
C LEU A 77 -9.35 1.14 -6.75
N ARG A 78 -10.12 1.14 -5.64
CA ARG A 78 -9.57 1.01 -4.29
C ARG A 78 -8.84 -0.31 -4.10
N LEU A 79 -9.47 -1.40 -4.51
CA LEU A 79 -8.87 -2.73 -4.46
C LEU A 79 -7.57 -2.75 -5.27
N PHE A 80 -7.60 -2.20 -6.48
CA PHE A 80 -6.43 -2.07 -7.34
C PHE A 80 -5.32 -1.21 -6.71
N ALA A 81 -5.66 -0.16 -5.95
CA ALA A 81 -4.69 0.65 -5.20
C ALA A 81 -4.09 -0.08 -3.99
N THR A 82 -4.87 -0.95 -3.34
CA THR A 82 -4.41 -1.73 -2.18
C THR A 82 -3.61 -2.98 -2.57
N LEU A 83 -3.84 -3.52 -3.76
CA LEU A 83 -3.03 -4.60 -4.29
C LEU A 83 -1.61 -4.06 -4.55
N PRO A 84 -0.54 -4.73 -4.07
CA PRO A 84 0.83 -4.27 -4.23
C PRO A 84 1.26 -4.39 -5.70
N ILE A 85 0.85 -3.44 -6.53
CA ILE A 85 1.18 -3.33 -7.97
C ILE A 85 2.27 -2.31 -8.23
N THR A 86 2.55 -1.43 -7.27
CA THR A 86 3.79 -0.65 -7.28
C THR A 86 4.92 -1.53 -6.74
N SER A 87 5.54 -2.34 -7.60
CA SER A 87 6.77 -3.06 -7.25
C SER A 87 7.91 -2.09 -6.83
N ALA A 88 7.78 -0.81 -7.18
CA ALA A 88 8.78 0.22 -6.88
C ALA A 88 8.95 0.53 -5.38
N THR A 89 7.88 0.54 -4.56
CA THR A 89 8.01 0.84 -3.13
C THR A 89 8.71 -0.28 -2.37
N PRO A 90 8.35 -1.57 -2.58
CA PRO A 90 9.11 -2.69 -2.06
C PRO A 90 10.55 -2.71 -2.57
N GLU A 91 10.84 -2.44 -3.84
CA GLU A 91 12.20 -2.50 -4.37
C GLU A 91 13.15 -1.50 -3.68
N ARG A 92 12.68 -0.28 -3.39
CA ARG A 92 13.47 0.72 -2.65
C ARG A 92 13.69 0.29 -1.20
N THR A 93 12.68 -0.25 -0.52
CA THR A 93 12.82 -0.76 0.86
C THR A 93 13.68 -2.03 0.91
N PHE A 94 13.55 -2.94 -0.04
CA PHE A 94 14.40 -4.14 -0.16
C PHE A 94 15.84 -3.79 -0.51
N SER A 95 16.09 -2.80 -1.38
CA SER A 95 17.45 -2.34 -1.71
C SER A 95 18.13 -1.68 -0.52
N THR A 96 17.41 -0.84 0.23
CA THR A 96 17.92 -0.24 1.48
C THR A 96 18.14 -1.30 2.56
N LEU A 97 17.22 -2.24 2.74
CA LEU A 97 17.38 -3.40 3.63
C LEU A 97 18.58 -4.27 3.23
N LYS A 98 18.78 -4.55 1.94
CA LYS A 98 19.92 -5.32 1.42
C LYS A 98 21.23 -4.62 1.71
N ARG A 99 21.30 -3.29 1.51
CA ARG A 99 22.48 -2.49 1.84
C ARG A 99 22.76 -2.46 3.35
N LEU A 100 21.72 -2.31 4.16
CA LEU A 100 21.79 -2.30 5.63
C LEU A 100 22.21 -3.68 6.17
N LYS A 101 21.64 -4.76 5.61
CA LYS A 101 22.02 -6.15 5.89
C LYS A 101 23.46 -6.44 5.51
N SER A 102 23.92 -6.01 4.33
CA SER A 102 25.33 -6.18 3.91
C SER A 102 26.30 -5.38 4.77
N TYR A 103 25.98 -4.13 5.11
CA TYR A 103 26.81 -3.28 5.96
C TYR A 103 26.96 -3.82 7.38
N LEU A 104 25.90 -4.42 7.94
CA LEU A 104 25.88 -4.94 9.31
C LEU A 104 26.19 -6.45 9.41
N ARG A 105 26.41 -7.15 8.29
CA ARG A 105 26.60 -8.62 8.26
C ARG A 105 27.87 -9.09 8.97
N SER A 106 28.80 -8.20 9.28
CA SER A 106 29.94 -8.55 10.13
C SER A 106 29.57 -8.71 11.61
N THR A 107 28.38 -8.29 12.07
CA THR A 107 28.13 -8.17 13.52
C THR A 107 26.67 -8.26 14.00
N MET A 108 25.66 -8.56 13.17
CA MET A 108 24.25 -8.37 13.52
C MET A 108 23.38 -9.64 13.45
N THR A 109 22.60 -9.90 14.51
CA THR A 109 21.54 -10.93 14.56
C THR A 109 20.25 -10.46 13.90
N GLU A 110 19.40 -11.40 13.46
CA GLU A 110 18.14 -11.10 12.75
C GLU A 110 17.16 -10.25 13.59
N GLU A 111 17.09 -10.47 14.91
CA GLU A 111 16.25 -9.67 15.80
C GLU A 111 16.60 -8.18 15.76
N ARG A 112 17.89 -7.85 15.82
CA ARG A 112 18.33 -6.46 15.81
C ARG A 112 18.03 -5.82 14.44
N LEU A 113 18.13 -6.59 13.35
CA LEU A 113 17.82 -6.12 11.99
C LEU A 113 16.34 -5.77 11.85
N ASN A 114 15.46 -6.65 12.34
CA ASN A 114 14.03 -6.43 12.33
C ASN A 114 13.64 -5.19 13.16
N GLY A 115 14.25 -5.02 14.34
CA GLY A 115 14.06 -3.83 15.17
C GLY A 115 14.46 -2.52 14.48
N LEU A 116 15.62 -2.49 13.81
CA LEU A 116 16.04 -1.30 13.05
C LEU A 116 15.15 -1.02 11.83
N ALA A 117 14.67 -2.07 11.15
CA ALA A 117 13.77 -1.91 10.01
C ALA A 117 12.44 -1.26 10.46
N LEU A 118 11.86 -1.75 11.55
CA LEU A 118 10.66 -1.19 12.19
C LEU A 118 10.87 0.28 12.60
N ALA A 119 11.99 0.61 13.25
CA ALA A 119 12.31 1.98 13.64
C ALA A 119 12.45 2.92 12.43
N ASN A 120 13.02 2.44 11.32
CA ASN A 120 13.19 3.26 10.11
C ASN A 120 11.88 3.45 9.33
N ILE A 121 10.95 2.47 9.37
CA ILE A 121 9.61 2.61 8.78
C ILE A 121 8.78 3.62 9.58
N ASN A 122 8.84 3.53 10.92
CA ASN A 122 8.05 4.37 11.84
C ASN A 122 8.77 5.67 12.23
N LYS A 123 9.65 6.19 11.37
CA LYS A 123 10.50 7.35 11.67
C LYS A 123 9.74 8.66 12.00
N LYS A 124 8.45 8.72 11.66
CA LYS A 124 7.56 9.87 11.88
C LYS A 124 6.82 9.81 13.22
N GLU A 125 6.89 8.70 13.93
CA GLU A 125 6.32 8.57 15.27
C GLU A 125 7.22 9.34 16.27
N ASN A 126 6.63 10.27 17.02
CA ASN A 126 7.34 11.01 18.07
C ASN A 126 7.43 10.11 19.31
N LEU A 127 8.53 9.37 19.43
CA LEU A 127 8.83 8.61 20.64
C LEU A 127 9.40 9.57 21.70
N THR A 128 8.77 9.63 22.86
CA THR A 128 9.28 10.44 23.97
C THR A 128 10.36 9.66 24.72
N GLU A 129 11.45 10.33 25.10
CA GLU A 129 12.57 9.71 25.84
C GLU A 129 12.10 8.96 27.09
N LEU A 130 11.10 9.52 27.79
CA LEU A 130 10.48 8.93 28.98
C LEU A 130 9.83 7.56 28.70
N GLU A 131 9.17 7.40 27.56
CA GLU A 131 8.51 6.15 27.18
C GLU A 131 9.53 5.06 26.91
N VAL A 132 10.64 5.42 26.25
CA VAL A 132 11.75 4.51 25.98
C VAL A 132 12.40 4.06 27.30
N ILE A 133 12.65 5.00 28.23
CA ILE A 133 13.24 4.70 29.54
C ILE A 133 12.31 3.80 30.36
N GLN A 134 11.01 4.10 30.42
CA GLN A 134 10.05 3.26 31.14
C GLN A 134 9.96 1.85 30.55
N GLN A 135 9.93 1.72 29.22
CA GLN A 135 9.87 0.42 28.55
C GLN A 135 11.16 -0.39 28.76
N PHE A 136 12.32 0.26 28.70
CA PHE A 136 13.61 -0.36 29.01
C PHE A 136 13.67 -0.82 30.47
N SER A 137 13.13 -0.03 31.40
CA SER A 137 13.06 -0.38 32.82
C SER A 137 12.23 -1.61 33.10
N LYS A 138 11.13 -1.82 32.38
CA LYS A 138 10.32 -3.03 32.50
C LYS A 138 11.03 -4.26 31.93
N THR A 139 11.75 -4.08 30.83
CA THR A 139 12.31 -5.19 30.03
C THR A 139 13.67 -5.66 30.56
N SER A 140 14.42 -4.80 31.23
CA SER A 140 15.80 -5.11 31.66
C SER A 140 16.15 -4.52 33.02
N PRO A 141 15.42 -4.87 34.09
CA PRO A 141 15.65 -4.34 35.43
C PRO A 141 17.08 -4.65 35.94
N LYS A 142 17.66 -5.80 35.55
CA LYS A 142 19.04 -6.17 35.91
C LYS A 142 20.12 -5.27 35.30
N ARG A 143 19.86 -4.65 34.13
CA ARG A 143 20.79 -3.74 33.46
C ARG A 143 20.64 -2.28 33.91
N LEU A 144 19.62 -2.01 34.73
CA LEU A 144 19.36 -0.71 35.34
C LEU A 144 19.97 -0.57 36.73
N GLN A 145 20.52 -1.66 37.27
CA GLN A 145 21.33 -1.61 38.47
C GLN A 145 22.61 -0.86 38.13
N LEU A 146 22.63 0.43 38.46
CA LEU A 146 23.87 1.19 38.60
C LEU A 146 24.65 0.49 39.70
N VAL A 147 25.82 -0.05 39.35
CA VAL A 147 26.75 -0.58 40.36
C VAL A 147 27.06 0.59 41.30
N ASP A 148 26.72 0.47 42.58
CA ASP A 148 27.02 1.51 43.56
C ASP A 148 28.55 1.58 43.72
N TRP A 149 29.16 2.66 43.20
CA TRP A 149 30.61 2.90 43.24
C TRP A 149 31.07 3.56 44.54
N THR A 150 30.18 3.83 45.48
CA THR A 150 30.52 4.36 46.81
C THR A 150 30.89 3.23 47.75
N LYS A 151 32.19 2.89 47.77
CA LYS A 151 32.87 2.29 48.92
C LYS A 151 33.63 3.37 49.69
#